data_AF-A0A939B6N5-F1
#
_entry.id   AF-A0A939B6N5-F1
#
_cell.length_a   1.000
_cell.length_b   1.000
_cell.length_c   1.000
_cell.angle_alpha   90.00
_cell.angle_beta   90.00
_cell.angle_gamma   90.00
#
_symmetry.space_group_name_H-M   'P 1'
#
loop_
_entity.id
_entity.type
_entity.pdbx_description
1 polymer ?
#
loop_
_entity_poly.entity_id
_entity_poly.type
_entity_poly.pdbx_seq_one_letter_code
_entity_poly.pdbx_strand_id
1 'polypeptide(L)'
;MKQKKQVDDGKITVERNSKGEVMMPRYNCVTTHTARRSGITNMYLTHKYTILQMMHVSGHKTQKTFMDYIKLSSDEIADEIDAITNQTRVDVF
;
A
#
# COMPACT_ATOMS: atom_id res chain seq x y z
N MET A 1 12.02 -14.07 -3.74
CA MET A 1 12.15 -12.59 -3.76
C MET A 1 13.56 -12.20 -4.15
N LYS A 2 13.74 -11.06 -4.85
CA LYS A 2 15.02 -10.58 -5.39
C LYS A 2 16.10 -10.42 -4.30
N GLN A 3 15.72 -10.00 -3.09
CA GLN A 3 16.66 -9.88 -1.96
C GLN A 3 17.12 -11.25 -1.44
N LYS A 4 16.23 -12.24 -1.26
CA LYS A 4 16.61 -13.59 -0.81
C LYS A 4 17.65 -14.22 -1.73
N LYS A 5 17.45 -14.13 -3.05
CA LYS A 5 18.45 -14.57 -4.03
C LYS A 5 19.79 -13.84 -3.90
N GLN A 6 19.79 -12.53 -3.67
CA GLN A 6 21.03 -11.77 -3.50
C GLN A 6 21.78 -12.10 -2.20
N VAL A 7 21.06 -12.54 -1.15
CA VAL A 7 21.67 -13.06 0.07
C VAL A 7 22.28 -14.44 -0.20
N ASP A 8 21.54 -15.31 -0.89
CA ASP A 8 22.01 -16.66 -1.27
C ASP A 8 23.25 -16.58 -2.20
N ASP A 9 23.28 -15.61 -3.12
CA ASP A 9 24.38 -15.32 -4.04
C ASP A 9 25.58 -14.59 -3.38
N GLY A 10 25.52 -14.31 -2.06
CA GLY A 10 26.58 -13.63 -1.31
C GLY A 10 26.77 -12.15 -1.63
N LYS A 11 25.86 -11.53 -2.41
CA LYS A 11 25.93 -10.12 -2.81
C LYS A 11 25.44 -9.15 -1.74
N ILE A 12 24.65 -9.64 -0.79
CA ILE A 12 24.12 -8.84 0.32
C ILE A 12 24.34 -9.61 1.62
N THR A 13 25.06 -9.00 2.56
CA THR A 13 25.18 -9.49 3.93
C THR A 13 24.02 -8.93 4.76
N VAL A 14 23.31 -9.79 5.48
CA VAL A 14 22.19 -9.39 6.35
C VAL A 14 22.43 -9.86 7.78
N GLU A 15 22.25 -8.96 8.73
CA GLU A 15 22.21 -9.31 10.14
C GLU A 15 20.89 -10.01 10.46
N ARG A 16 20.93 -10.96 11.39
CA ARG A 16 19.73 -11.67 11.86
C ARG A 16 19.59 -11.53 13.37
N ASN A 17 18.36 -11.36 13.83
CA ASN A 17 18.08 -11.36 15.26
C ASN A 17 18.08 -12.79 15.83
N SER A 18 17.90 -12.92 17.15
CA SER A 18 17.83 -14.20 17.86
C SER A 18 16.69 -15.13 17.39
N LYS A 19 15.70 -14.61 16.65
CA LYS A 19 14.60 -15.36 16.05
C LYS A 19 14.85 -15.74 14.58
N GLY A 20 16.01 -15.38 14.03
CA GLY A 20 16.39 -15.66 12.64
C GLY A 20 15.80 -14.69 11.62
N GLU A 21 15.14 -13.61 12.06
CA GLU A 21 14.57 -12.58 11.19
C GLU A 21 15.66 -11.63 10.70
N VAL A 22 15.52 -11.18 9.45
CA VAL A 22 16.49 -10.27 8.81
C VAL A 22 16.33 -8.87 9.37
N MET A 23 17.41 -8.35 9.96
CA MET A 23 17.51 -6.97 10.41
C MET A 23 18.13 -6.12 9.29
N MET A 24 17.38 -5.13 8.83
CA MET A 24 17.79 -4.24 7.75
C MET A 24 17.19 -2.84 7.96
N PRO A 25 17.92 -1.76 7.66
CA PRO A 25 17.37 -0.42 7.68
C PRO A 25 16.16 -0.29 6.73
N ARG A 26 15.11 0.41 7.16
CA ARG A 26 13.84 0.49 6.41
C ARG A 26 14.00 0.98 4.98
N TYR A 27 14.91 1.93 4.74
CA TYR A 27 15.17 2.48 3.40
C TYR A 27 15.69 1.43 2.41
N ASN A 28 16.44 0.41 2.87
CA ASN A 28 16.91 -0.69 2.03
C ASN A 28 15.82 -1.70 1.67
N CYS A 29 14.68 -1.67 2.38
CA CYS A 29 13.51 -2.50 2.10
C CYS A 29 12.56 -1.85 1.08
N VAL A 30 12.75 -0.57 0.75
CA VAL A 30 11.91 0.15 -0.19
C VAL A 30 12.24 -0.27 -1.63
N THR A 31 11.22 -0.64 -2.38
CA THR A 31 11.34 -1.02 -3.79
C THR A 31 10.34 -0.26 -4.64
N THR A 32 10.43 -0.40 -5.96
CA THR A 32 9.42 0.14 -6.89
C THR A 32 8.02 -0.39 -6.59
N HIS A 33 7.89 -1.64 -6.12
CA HIS A 33 6.60 -2.18 -5.71
C HIS A 33 6.05 -1.45 -4.48
N THR A 34 6.89 -1.13 -3.48
CA THR A 34 6.50 -0.32 -2.31
C THR A 34 6.02 1.06 -2.75
N ALA A 35 6.78 1.74 -3.61
CA ALA A 35 6.41 3.05 -4.14
C ALA A 35 5.07 3.01 -4.91
N ARG A 36 4.85 1.98 -5.74
CA ARG A 36 3.59 1.80 -6.48
C ARG A 36 2.40 1.61 -5.55
N ARG A 37 2.56 0.82 -4.47
CA ARG A 37 1.49 0.63 -3.47
C ARG A 37 1.15 1.93 -2.74
N SER A 38 2.17 2.66 -2.29
CA SER A 38 1.98 3.97 -1.66
C SER A 38 1.30 4.95 -2.60
N GLY A 39 1.75 5.03 -3.87
CA GLY A 39 1.15 5.91 -4.86
C GLY A 39 -0.32 5.61 -5.14
N ILE A 40 -0.68 4.32 -5.24
CA ILE A 40 -2.08 3.91 -5.47
C ILE A 40 -2.95 4.21 -4.25
N THR A 41 -2.46 3.95 -3.04
CA THR A 41 -3.22 4.23 -1.80
C THR A 41 -3.46 5.74 -1.65
N ASN A 42 -2.44 6.57 -1.89
CA ASN A 42 -2.59 8.03 -1.85
C ASN A 42 -3.56 8.53 -2.92
N MET A 43 -3.50 7.97 -4.14
CA MET A 43 -4.44 8.32 -5.20
C MET A 43 -5.88 7.96 -4.82
N TYR A 44 -6.10 6.81 -4.17
CA TYR A 44 -7.40 6.39 -3.67
C TYR A 44 -7.95 7.37 -2.62
N LEU A 45 -7.12 7.77 -1.65
CA LEU A 45 -7.46 8.74 -0.60
C LEU A 45 -7.76 10.16 -1.12
N THR A 46 -7.39 10.50 -2.35
CA THR A 46 -7.78 11.80 -2.91
C THR A 46 -9.27 11.88 -3.25
N HIS A 47 -9.95 10.74 -3.40
CA HIS A 47 -11.33 10.62 -3.86
C HIS A 47 -11.65 11.36 -5.19
N LYS A 48 -10.63 11.71 -5.97
CA LYS A 48 -10.76 12.46 -7.25
C LYS A 48 -11.02 11.57 -8.45
N TYR A 49 -10.73 10.27 -8.34
CA TYR A 49 -10.73 9.35 -9.46
C TYR A 49 -11.57 8.12 -9.15
N THR A 50 -12.23 7.59 -10.18
CA THR A 50 -12.92 6.30 -10.08
C THR A 50 -11.92 5.15 -10.00
N ILE A 51 -12.35 4.02 -9.43
CA ILE A 51 -11.55 2.79 -9.37
C ILE A 51 -11.05 2.37 -10.77
N LEU A 52 -11.89 2.50 -11.79
CA LEU A 52 -11.54 2.14 -13.17
C LEU A 52 -10.39 3.01 -13.72
N GLN A 53 -10.43 4.32 -13.49
CA GLN A 53 -9.36 5.24 -13.90
C GLN A 53 -8.06 4.92 -13.16
N MET A 54 -8.13 4.70 -11.85
CA MET A 54 -6.97 4.33 -11.05
C MET A 54 -6.37 2.99 -11.48
N MET A 55 -7.21 2.00 -11.82
CA MET A 55 -6.77 0.72 -12.37
C MET A 55 -6.09 0.87 -13.72
N HIS A 56 -6.62 1.70 -14.61
CA HIS A 56 -6.03 1.99 -15.91
C HIS A 56 -4.63 2.61 -15.76
N VAL A 57 -4.50 3.64 -14.92
CA VAL A 57 -3.21 4.32 -14.68
C VAL A 57 -2.21 3.38 -14.02
N SER A 58 -2.66 2.59 -13.04
CA SER A 58 -1.77 1.67 -12.34
C SER A 58 -1.41 0.44 -13.17
N GLY A 59 -2.22 0.04 -14.16
CA GLY A 59 -2.02 -1.16 -14.97
C GLY A 59 -2.58 -2.44 -14.33
N HIS A 60 -3.64 -2.32 -13.53
CA HIS A 60 -4.34 -3.48 -12.95
C HIS A 60 -5.49 -3.93 -13.85
N LYS A 61 -5.54 -5.23 -14.13
CA LYS A 61 -6.59 -5.82 -14.98
C LYS A 61 -7.87 -6.16 -14.20
N THR A 62 -7.75 -6.50 -12.94
CA THR A 62 -8.87 -6.92 -12.08
C THR A 62 -8.95 -6.03 -10.86
N GLN A 63 -10.18 -5.76 -10.42
CA GLN A 63 -10.43 -4.96 -9.23
C GLN A 63 -9.88 -5.64 -7.98
N LYS A 64 -9.97 -6.98 -7.90
CA LYS A 64 -9.40 -7.75 -6.79
C LYS A 64 -7.91 -7.44 -6.60
N THR A 65 -7.11 -7.55 -7.67
CA THR A 65 -5.67 -7.28 -7.59
C THR A 65 -5.40 -5.81 -7.30
N PHE A 66 -6.23 -4.89 -7.79
CA PHE A 66 -6.10 -3.47 -7.44
C PHE A 66 -6.34 -3.21 -5.95
N MET A 67 -7.41 -3.79 -5.38
CA MET A 67 -7.73 -3.64 -3.95
C MET A 67 -6.62 -4.19 -3.06
N ASP A 68 -5.91 -5.24 -3.48
CA ASP A 68 -4.75 -5.73 -2.74
C ASP A 68 -3.66 -4.66 -2.59
N TYR A 69 -3.53 -3.71 -3.53
CA TYR A 69 -2.53 -2.64 -3.47
C TYR A 69 -2.89 -1.50 -2.51
N ILE A 70 -4.18 -1.29 -2.25
CA ILE A 70 -4.65 -0.28 -1.31
C ILE A 70 -4.38 -0.79 0.12
N LYS A 71 -3.67 0.02 0.90
CA LYS A 71 -3.34 -0.30 2.29
C LYS A 71 -3.66 0.90 3.17
N LEU A 72 -4.92 0.95 3.60
CA LEU A 72 -5.39 1.90 4.59
C LEU A 72 -5.05 1.42 6.00
N SER A 73 -4.69 2.37 6.85
CA SER A 73 -4.61 2.23 8.29
C SER A 73 -6.01 2.25 8.92
N SER A 74 -6.11 1.82 10.18
CA SER A 74 -7.36 1.87 10.93
C SER A 74 -7.89 3.29 11.09
N ASP A 75 -7.00 4.26 11.24
CA ASP A 75 -7.35 5.69 11.38
C ASP A 75 -7.93 6.24 10.07
N GLU A 76 -7.29 5.95 8.93
CA GLU A 76 -7.81 6.36 7.61
C GLU A 76 -9.19 5.75 7.30
N ILE A 77 -9.44 4.52 7.73
CA ILE A 77 -10.77 3.89 7.59
C ILE A 77 -11.80 4.59 8.48
N ALA A 78 -11.42 4.98 9.70
CA ALA A 78 -12.30 5.71 10.60
C ALA A 78 -12.68 7.07 10.02
N ASP A 79 -11.71 7.79 9.44
CA ASP A 79 -11.94 9.08 8.77
C ASP A 79 -12.91 8.94 7.57
N GLU A 80 -12.79 7.88 6.76
CA GLU A 80 -13.73 7.61 5.66
C GLU A 80 -15.16 7.38 6.18
N ILE A 81 -15.31 6.60 7.25
CA ILE A 81 -16.62 6.30 7.85
C ILE A 81 -17.25 7.57 8.44
N ASP A 82 -16.47 8.39 9.14
CA ASP A 82 -16.93 9.65 9.72
C ASP A 82 -17.38 10.63 8.63
N ALA A 83 -16.60 10.77 7.55
CA ALA A 83 -16.97 11.62 6.43
C ALA A 83 -18.32 11.21 5.80
N ILE A 84 -18.55 9.91 5.58
CA ILE A 84 -19.82 9.39 5.05
C ILE A 84 -20.97 9.67 6.02
N THR A 85 -20.75 9.44 7.32
CA THR A 85 -21.78 9.61 8.36
C THR A 85 -22.19 11.07 8.52
N ASN A 86 -21.22 12.00 8.47
CA ASN A 86 -21.47 13.43 8.58
C ASN A 86 -22.16 13.99 7.33
N GLN A 87 -21.77 13.54 6.13
CA GLN A 87 -22.45 13.92 4.88
C GLN A 87 -23.94 13.54 4.93
N THR A 88 -24.25 12.32 5.37
CA THR A 88 -25.62 11.80 5.49
C THR A 88 -26.45 12.59 6.50
N ARG A 89 -25.82 13.22 7.49
CA ARG A 89 -26.50 13.99 8.53
C ARG A 89 -26.99 15.36 8.04
N VAL A 90 -26.38 15.90 6.98
CA VAL A 90 -26.75 17.19 6.39
C VAL A 90 -27.91 17.06 5.41
N ASP A 91 -28.07 15.90 4.78
CA ASP A 91 -29.10 15.64 3.76
C ASP A 91 -30.48 15.24 4.33
N VAL A 92 -30.61 15.13 5.67
CA VAL A 92 -31.82 14.64 6.36
C VAL A 92 -32.59 15.78 7.09
N PHE A 93 -32.24 17.05 6.86
CA PHE A 93 -32.96 18.21 7.39
C PHE A 93 -33.45 19.15 6.30
#